data_AF-A0A1M5TEV6-F1
#
_entry.id   AF-A0A1M5TEV6-F1
#
_cell.length_a   1.000
_cell.length_b   1.000
_cell.length_c   1.000
_cell.angle_alpha   90.00
_cell.angle_beta   90.00
_cell.angle_gamma   90.00
#
_symmetry.space_group_name_H-M   'P 1'
#
loop_
_entity.id
_entity.type
_entity.pdbx_description
1 polymer ?
#
loop_
_entity_poly.entity_id
_entity_poly.type
_entity_poly.pdbx_seq_one_letter_code
_entity_poly.pdbx_strand_id
1 'polypeptide(L)'
;MSKKKNTLKDLDEFLKQQAATLVSPPSLREKIEETAPPAPAIKEQPKAEAPPPAPQASTTPGEVSSASILEDLKTLSEKEGVFFRQKLYDLIIQTLETQKKSLPEDKMLINTALYLKSGNLWKEAIREYWKKQ
;
A
#
# COMPACT_ATOMS: atom_id res chain seq x y z
N MET A 1 -49.08 -3.31 32.84
CA MET A 1 -48.48 -4.49 32.17
C MET A 1 -47.65 -4.03 30.98
N SER A 2 -46.44 -3.52 31.21
CA SER A 2 -45.60 -2.98 30.13
C SER A 2 -44.83 -4.11 29.45
N LYS A 3 -45.25 -4.40 28.22
CA LYS A 3 -44.72 -5.44 27.33
C LYS A 3 -43.23 -5.16 27.08
N LYS A 4 -42.35 -6.05 27.55
CA LYS A 4 -40.91 -6.01 27.24
C LYS A 4 -40.74 -6.16 25.73
N LYS A 5 -40.36 -5.08 25.04
CA LYS A 5 -39.99 -5.11 23.63
C LYS A 5 -38.74 -5.98 23.48
N ASN A 6 -38.82 -7.03 22.67
CA ASN A 6 -37.74 -7.98 22.46
C ASN A 6 -36.77 -7.40 21.43
N THR A 7 -35.70 -6.77 21.91
CA THR A 7 -34.68 -6.06 21.10
C THR A 7 -33.97 -6.97 20.10
N LEU A 8 -33.93 -8.29 20.33
CA LEU A 8 -33.35 -9.24 19.37
C LEU A 8 -34.20 -9.38 18.10
N LYS A 9 -35.53 -9.28 18.21
CA LYS A 9 -36.41 -9.36 17.02
C LYS A 9 -36.26 -8.12 16.14
N ASP A 10 -36.10 -6.96 16.78
CA ASP A 10 -35.90 -5.68 16.11
C ASP A 10 -34.57 -5.66 15.33
N LEU A 11 -33.51 -6.25 15.91
CA LEU A 11 -32.21 -6.40 15.24
C LEU A 11 -32.29 -7.32 14.00
N ASP A 12 -33.00 -8.45 14.11
CA ASP A 12 -33.16 -9.41 13.01
C ASP A 12 -33.99 -8.81 11.86
N GLU A 13 -35.02 -8.03 12.19
CA GLU A 13 -35.85 -7.32 11.21
C GLU A 13 -35.07 -6.20 10.51
N PHE A 14 -34.24 -5.45 11.25
CA PHE A 14 -33.32 -4.47 10.69
C PHE A 14 -32.27 -5.09 9.75
N LEU A 15 -31.66 -6.21 10.15
CA LEU A 15 -30.67 -6.90 9.32
C LEU A 15 -31.27 -7.44 8.01
N LYS A 16 -32.50 -7.97 8.07
CA LYS A 16 -33.24 -8.41 6.88
C LYS A 16 -33.55 -7.26 5.93
N GLN A 17 -33.91 -6.09 6.45
CA GLN A 17 -34.12 -4.90 5.64
C GLN A 17 -32.83 -4.45 4.95
N GLN A 18 -31.71 -4.40 5.67
CA GLN A 18 -30.41 -4.03 5.11
C GLN A 18 -29.95 -5.01 4.01
N ALA A 19 -30.16 -6.31 4.21
CA ALA A 19 -29.85 -7.34 3.22
C ALA A 19 -30.73 -7.23 1.96
N ALA A 20 -31.99 -6.82 2.10
CA ALA A 20 -32.90 -6.59 0.97
C ALA A 20 -32.60 -5.28 0.20
N THR A 21 -31.95 -4.31 0.84
CA THR A 21 -31.52 -3.04 0.20
C THR A 21 -30.16 -3.12 -0.50
N LEU A 22 -29.50 -4.28 -0.52
CA LEU A 22 -28.33 -4.51 -1.35
C LEU A 22 -28.75 -4.68 -2.82
N VAL A 23 -29.12 -3.55 -3.41
CA VAL A 23 -29.24 -3.36 -4.85
C VAL A 23 -27.90 -3.73 -5.47
N SER A 24 -27.86 -4.83 -6.21
CA SER A 24 -26.70 -5.22 -7.01
C SER A 24 -26.26 -4.04 -7.86
N PRO A 25 -25.00 -3.59 -7.80
CA PRO A 25 -24.52 -2.53 -8.67
C PRO A 25 -24.64 -2.99 -10.13
N PRO A 26 -25.04 -2.10 -11.06
CA PRO A 26 -25.06 -2.42 -12.48
C PRO A 26 -23.66 -2.85 -12.93
N SER A 27 -23.60 -3.94 -13.68
CA SER A 27 -22.35 -4.52 -14.15
C SER A 27 -21.69 -3.60 -15.18
N LEU A 28 -20.39 -3.34 -15.02
CA LEU A 28 -19.54 -2.45 -15.84
C LEU A 28 -19.56 -2.70 -17.37
N ARG A 29 -20.27 -3.73 -17.85
CA ARG A 29 -20.39 -4.06 -19.28
C ARG A 29 -21.37 -3.16 -20.03
N GLU A 30 -22.42 -2.65 -19.38
CA GLU A 30 -23.41 -1.78 -20.03
C GLU A 30 -22.84 -0.40 -20.43
N LYS A 31 -21.68 0.00 -19.88
CA LYS A 31 -21.07 1.30 -20.17
C LYS A 31 -20.04 1.29 -21.32
N ILE A 32 -19.78 0.12 -21.93
CA ILE A 32 -18.77 -0.04 -22.98
C ILE A 32 -19.39 -0.13 -24.39
N GLU A 33 -20.71 -0.34 -24.49
CA GLU A 33 -21.36 -0.67 -25.78
C GLU A 33 -22.02 0.51 -26.51
N GLU A 34 -21.94 1.74 -25.96
CA GLU A 34 -22.58 2.94 -26.55
C GLU A 34 -21.57 3.98 -27.06
N THR A 35 -20.47 3.56 -27.69
CA THR A 35 -19.60 4.46 -28.50
C THR A 35 -18.86 3.69 -29.60
N ALA A 36 -19.60 3.24 -30.60
CA ALA A 36 -19.11 2.99 -31.96
C ALA A 36 -20.27 3.35 -32.91
N PRO A 37 -20.08 4.17 -33.97
CA PRO A 37 -19.25 3.80 -35.13
C PRO A 37 -18.66 5.04 -35.89
N PRO A 38 -18.20 4.98 -37.16
CA PRO A 38 -17.48 3.94 -37.91
C PRO A 38 -16.15 4.47 -38.52
N ALA A 39 -15.28 3.54 -38.91
CA ALA A 39 -14.14 3.79 -39.80
C ALA A 39 -14.57 4.18 -41.23
N PRO A 40 -13.68 4.87 -41.98
CA PRO A 40 -13.48 4.49 -43.37
C PRO A 40 -12.00 4.24 -43.68
N ALA A 41 -11.75 3.13 -44.37
CA ALA A 41 -10.50 2.83 -45.07
C ALA A 41 -10.32 3.76 -46.29
N ILE A 42 -9.06 4.04 -46.69
CA ILE A 42 -8.53 4.00 -48.08
C ILE A 42 -7.07 4.54 -48.12
N LYS A 43 -6.16 3.63 -48.49
CA LYS A 43 -4.98 3.67 -49.39
C LYS A 43 -3.97 4.86 -49.48
N GLU A 44 -2.71 4.41 -49.54
CA GLU A 44 -1.57 4.83 -50.41
C GLU A 44 -0.55 5.91 -49.92
N GLN A 45 0.71 5.45 -49.88
CA GLN A 45 2.04 6.08 -49.74
C GLN A 45 2.38 7.11 -50.86
N PRO A 46 3.58 7.78 -50.93
CA PRO A 46 4.80 7.77 -50.09
C PRO A 46 5.49 9.17 -49.85
N LYS A 47 6.66 9.15 -49.18
CA LYS A 47 7.85 10.04 -49.36
C LYS A 47 8.05 11.21 -48.37
N ALA A 48 8.98 11.05 -47.43
CA ALA A 48 10.17 11.91 -47.25
C ALA A 48 10.98 11.48 -46.02
N GLU A 49 12.25 11.84 -46.02
CA GLU A 49 13.39 11.23 -45.36
C GLU A 49 13.95 12.13 -44.23
N ALA A 50 14.64 11.49 -43.27
CA ALA A 50 15.53 12.01 -42.22
C ALA A 50 14.93 12.41 -40.85
N PRO A 51 15.73 12.32 -39.76
CA PRO A 51 16.49 11.18 -39.24
C PRO A 51 16.05 10.83 -37.79
N PRO A 52 16.48 9.70 -37.19
CA PRO A 52 16.10 9.35 -35.81
C PRO A 52 16.70 10.36 -34.83
N PRO A 53 15.91 10.97 -33.90
CA PRO A 53 16.50 11.62 -32.76
C PRO A 53 17.23 10.56 -31.95
N ALA A 54 18.53 10.79 -31.74
CA ALA A 54 19.39 9.96 -30.91
C ALA A 54 18.72 9.64 -29.57
N PRO A 55 18.93 8.44 -29.00
CA PRO A 55 18.56 8.16 -27.63
C PRO A 55 19.32 9.16 -26.75
N GLN A 56 18.60 10.18 -26.28
CA GLN A 56 19.07 11.05 -25.23
C GLN A 56 19.27 10.15 -24.01
N ALA A 57 20.53 9.79 -23.77
CA ALA A 57 20.99 9.31 -22.48
C ALA A 57 20.75 10.43 -21.47
N SER A 58 19.56 10.47 -20.90
CA SER A 58 19.24 11.25 -19.73
C SER A 58 20.00 10.63 -18.55
N THR A 59 21.24 11.06 -18.34
CA THR A 59 21.93 10.85 -17.07
C THR A 59 21.30 11.81 -16.06
N THR A 60 20.19 11.37 -15.46
CA THR A 60 19.68 11.93 -14.21
C THR A 60 20.63 11.54 -13.08
N PRO A 61 20.85 12.43 -12.08
CA PRO A 61 21.71 12.12 -10.96
C PRO A 61 21.03 11.06 -10.08
N GLY A 62 21.56 9.83 -10.13
CA GLY A 62 21.38 8.80 -9.11
C GLY A 62 19.94 8.35 -8.90
N GLU A 63 19.35 7.69 -9.90
CA GLU A 63 18.17 6.86 -9.65
C GLU A 63 18.59 5.66 -8.80
N VAL A 64 18.50 5.80 -7.48
CA VAL A 64 18.71 4.70 -6.54
C VAL A 64 17.53 3.75 -6.73
N SER A 65 17.71 2.79 -7.63
CA SER A 65 16.74 1.74 -7.86
C SER A 65 16.55 0.93 -6.58
N SER A 66 15.31 0.51 -6.31
CA SER A 66 14.98 -0.38 -5.19
C SER A 66 15.84 -1.66 -5.19
N ALA A 67 16.24 -2.14 -6.37
CA ALA A 67 17.17 -3.25 -6.53
C ALA A 67 18.55 -2.95 -5.93
N SER A 68 19.10 -1.74 -6.16
CA SER A 68 20.39 -1.33 -5.59
C SER A 68 20.35 -1.29 -4.07
N ILE A 69 19.26 -0.80 -3.49
CA ILE A 69 19.07 -0.74 -2.03
C ILE A 69 19.05 -2.15 -1.42
N LEU A 70 18.40 -3.10 -2.10
CA LEU A 70 18.36 -4.48 -1.63
C LEU A 70 19.73 -5.16 -1.66
N GLU A 71 20.54 -4.89 -2.69
CA GLU A 71 21.92 -5.38 -2.75
C GLU A 71 22.81 -4.76 -1.66
N ASP A 72 22.65 -3.46 -1.40
CA ASP A 72 23.36 -2.76 -0.33
C ASP A 72 22.95 -3.30 1.06
N LEU A 73 21.65 -3.52 1.29
CA LEU A 73 21.16 -4.13 2.54
C LEU A 73 21.68 -5.55 2.71
N LYS A 74 21.77 -6.34 1.62
CA LYS A 74 22.32 -7.69 1.68
C LYS A 74 23.80 -7.66 2.05
N THR A 75 24.60 -6.83 1.40
CA THR A 75 26.03 -6.69 1.72
C THR A 75 26.26 -6.14 3.12
N LEU A 76 25.42 -5.23 3.61
CA LEU A 76 25.46 -4.77 5.01
C LEU A 76 25.10 -5.89 5.99
N SER A 77 24.12 -6.73 5.66
CA SER A 77 23.73 -7.86 6.49
C SER A 77 24.85 -8.90 6.64
N GLU A 78 25.64 -9.12 5.58
CA GLU A 78 26.79 -10.01 5.60
C GLU A 78 27.95 -9.43 6.42
N LYS A 79 28.14 -8.11 6.41
CA LYS A 79 29.19 -7.41 7.18
C LYS A 79 28.89 -7.32 8.67
N GLU A 80 27.65 -6.98 9.04
CA GLU A 80 27.27 -6.70 10.42
C GLU A 80 26.68 -7.92 11.16
N GLY A 81 26.29 -8.96 10.42
CA GLY A 81 25.80 -10.22 10.96
C GLY A 81 24.55 -10.05 11.83
N VAL A 82 24.63 -10.49 13.08
CA VAL A 82 23.47 -10.58 13.99
C VAL A 82 22.93 -9.20 14.39
N PHE A 83 23.80 -8.19 14.49
CA PHE A 83 23.41 -6.83 14.88
C PHE A 83 22.70 -6.06 13.77
N PHE A 84 22.87 -6.49 12.51
CA PHE A 84 22.20 -5.88 11.36
C PHE A 84 20.69 -5.81 11.54
N ARG A 85 20.08 -6.91 12.03
CA ARG A 85 18.62 -6.98 12.20
C ARG A 85 18.11 -5.94 13.18
N GLN A 86 18.83 -5.73 14.29
CA GLN A 86 18.47 -4.71 15.28
C GLN A 86 18.54 -3.30 14.67
N LYS A 87 19.61 -2.99 13.93
CA LYS A 87 19.77 -1.72 13.23
C LYS A 87 18.72 -1.51 12.14
N LEU A 88 18.35 -2.57 11.41
CA LEU A 88 17.30 -2.51 10.41
C LEU A 88 15.94 -2.17 11.03
N TYR A 89 15.62 -2.77 12.18
CA TYR A 89 14.39 -2.44 12.90
C TYR A 89 14.40 -0.99 13.38
N ASP A 90 15.55 -0.49 13.87
CA ASP A 90 15.70 0.91 14.26
C ASP A 90 15.54 1.86 13.08
N LEU A 91 16.10 1.51 11.92
CA LEU A 91 15.92 2.27 10.68
C LEU A 91 14.43 2.33 10.27
N ILE A 92 13.70 1.21 10.35
CA ILE A 92 12.27 1.17 10.05
C ILE A 92 11.49 2.08 11.01
N ILE A 93 11.76 2.02 12.31
CA ILE A 93 11.09 2.88 13.29
C ILE A 93 11.38 4.36 13.00
N GLN A 94 12.65 4.72 12.79
CA GLN A 94 13.06 6.10 12.53
C GLN A 94 12.47 6.65 11.23
N THR A 95 12.42 5.84 10.17
CA THR A 95 11.83 6.26 8.90
C THR A 95 10.35 6.54 9.03
N LEU A 96 9.61 5.71 9.77
CA LEU A 96 8.18 5.91 10.04
C LEU A 96 7.92 7.12 10.95
N GLU A 97 8.75 7.37 11.96
CA GLU A 97 8.66 8.55 12.83
C GLU A 97 8.91 9.86 12.08
N THR A 98 9.78 9.83 11.07
CA THR A 98 10.08 11.01 10.25
C THR A 98 8.92 11.38 9.32
N GLN A 99 7.97 10.46 9.09
CA GLN A 99 6.80 10.75 8.27
C GLN A 99 5.83 11.67 9.01
N LYS A 100 5.36 12.71 8.32
CA LYS A 100 4.46 13.73 8.90
C LYS A 100 3.07 13.20 9.25
N LYS A 101 2.66 12.06 8.69
CA LYS A 101 1.34 11.46 8.90
C LYS A 101 1.54 10.04 9.37
N SER A 102 1.29 9.81 10.66
CA SER A 102 1.26 8.45 11.21
C SER A 102 -0.08 7.80 10.88
N LEU A 103 -0.04 6.82 10.00
CA LEU A 103 -1.17 5.94 9.73
C LEU A 103 -1.24 4.82 10.79
N PRO A 104 -2.41 4.22 11.02
CA PRO A 104 -2.54 3.04 11.89
C PRO A 104 -1.59 1.90 11.49
N GLU A 105 -1.33 1.75 10.19
CA GLU A 105 -0.39 0.80 9.61
C GLU A 105 1.04 1.04 10.09
N ASP A 106 1.47 2.31 10.16
CA ASP A 106 2.81 2.68 10.63
C ASP A 106 2.96 2.33 12.12
N LYS A 107 1.93 2.56 12.93
CA LYS A 107 1.92 2.18 14.35
C LYS A 107 2.03 0.67 14.52
N MET A 108 1.35 -0.10 13.65
CA MET A 108 1.44 -1.55 13.64
C MET A 108 2.86 -2.01 13.23
N LEU A 109 3.47 -1.38 12.23
CA LEU A 109 4.83 -1.69 11.80
C LEU A 109 5.86 -1.38 12.89
N ILE A 110 5.74 -0.23 13.56
CA ILE A 110 6.58 0.13 14.71
C ILE A 110 6.45 -0.90 15.83
N ASN A 111 5.23 -1.29 16.19
CA ASN A 111 4.99 -2.34 17.19
C ASN A 111 5.64 -3.67 16.80
N THR A 112 5.57 -4.03 15.53
CA THR A 112 6.17 -5.26 15.00
C THR A 112 7.70 -5.19 15.04
N ALA A 113 8.29 -4.07 14.65
CA ALA A 113 9.73 -3.85 14.72
C ALA A 113 10.23 -3.91 16.17
N LEU A 114 9.53 -3.26 17.11
CA LEU A 114 9.84 -3.32 18.55
C LEU A 114 9.71 -4.73 19.13
N TYR A 115 8.71 -5.49 18.67
CA TYR A 115 8.54 -6.89 19.03
C TYR A 115 9.73 -7.74 18.60
N LEU A 116 10.13 -7.62 17.33
CA LEU A 116 11.25 -8.37 16.78
C LEU A 116 12.59 -7.96 17.41
N LYS A 117 12.76 -6.68 17.76
CA LYS A 117 13.98 -6.15 18.38
C LYS A 117 14.14 -6.60 19.83
N SER A 118 13.05 -6.60 20.62
CA SER A 118 13.11 -6.74 22.09
C SER A 118 12.87 -8.16 22.58
N GLY A 119 12.41 -9.06 21.70
CA GLY A 119 12.19 -10.47 22.01
C GLY A 119 11.24 -10.64 23.20
N ASN A 120 11.75 -11.14 24.33
CA ASN A 120 10.93 -11.46 25.50
C ASN A 120 10.37 -10.23 26.23
N LEU A 121 11.02 -9.06 26.11
CA LEU A 121 10.64 -7.81 26.78
C LEU A 121 9.87 -6.86 25.85
N TRP A 122 9.21 -7.41 24.83
CA TRP A 122 8.54 -6.61 23.81
C TRP A 122 7.40 -5.75 24.36
N LYS A 123 6.68 -6.22 25.37
CA LYS A 123 5.55 -5.48 25.95
C LYS A 123 6.02 -4.22 26.65
N GLU A 124 7.12 -4.34 27.39
CA GLU A 124 7.77 -3.24 28.10
C GLU A 124 8.33 -2.25 27.10
N ALA A 125 9.04 -2.73 26.07
CA ALA A 125 9.60 -1.88 25.02
C ALA A 125 8.53 -1.08 24.27
N ILE A 126 7.43 -1.72 23.86
CA ILE A 126 6.31 -1.02 23.20
C ILE A 126 5.68 0.00 24.15
N ARG A 127 5.43 -0.38 25.41
CA ARG A 127 4.83 0.54 26.38
C ARG A 127 5.72 1.74 26.66
N GLU A 128 7.03 1.53 26.78
CA GLU A 128 7.99 2.61 27.01
C GLU A 128 8.11 3.53 25.79
N TYR A 129 8.12 2.95 24.60
CA TYR A 129 8.16 3.69 23.34
C TYR A 129 6.97 4.65 23.20
N TRP A 130 5.73 4.16 23.33
CA TRP A 130 4.53 5.01 23.22
C TRP A 130 4.31 5.97 24.39
N LYS A 131 5.04 5.81 25.50
CA LYS A 131 5.05 6.80 26.58
C LYS A 131 5.98 7.98 26.28
N LYS A 132 6.99 7.77 25.44
CA LYS A 132 8.01 8.76 25.09
C LYS A 132 7.66 9.57 23.84
N GLN A 133 6.76 9.05 23.00
CA GLN A 133 6.11 9.78 21.91
C GLN A 133 4.96 10.64 22.43
#